data_AF-A0A844WUG7-F1
#
_entry.id   AF-A0A844WUG7-F1
#
_cell.length_a   1.000
_cell.length_b   1.000
_cell.length_c   1.000
_cell.angle_alpha   90.00
_cell.angle_beta   90.00
_cell.angle_gamma   90.00
#
_symmetry.space_group_name_H-M   'P 1'
#
loop_
_entity.id
_entity.type
_entity.pdbx_description
1 polymer ?
#
loop_
_entity_poly.entity_id
_entity_poly.type
_entity_poly.pdbx_seq_one_letter_code
_entity_poly.pdbx_strand_id
1 'polypeptide(L)'
;MAMVDYFSGAGIATYHIYHDGKIEKHIPQEILKGYEQKYKYVYHDKDNNEHEICIADWHTTKKKRNGVTVSAPNRSDTNIIEYKENVNEGDTQKRVKYANGDIAEYGKHPTRGLIWRLYRAFDEEIEIVRMPDEINYVKGSVTIKYRFSNTKRRYTGPSPLAGFIGALAEIGFELTTTGSCFYEASCFPSAEHVNGKSVDTSYKLDVNQDQKIINAMAKFHFNERFIGIKPYFYKLSNAINKDALHNTHLHSGDFDFDCITEIEN
;
A
#
# COMPACT_ATOMS: atom_id res chain seq x y z
N MET A 1 -15.86 41.38 -20.16
CA MET A 1 -16.75 40.34 -19.61
C MET A 1 -15.96 39.04 -19.68
N ALA A 2 -15.42 38.63 -18.54
CA ALA A 2 -14.54 37.47 -18.44
C ALA A 2 -15.39 36.19 -18.44
N MET A 3 -15.19 35.32 -19.43
CA MET A 3 -15.59 33.92 -19.29
C MET A 3 -14.35 33.15 -18.82
N VAL A 4 -14.35 32.89 -17.53
CA VAL A 4 -13.46 31.94 -16.87
C VAL A 4 -14.09 30.57 -17.07
N ASP A 5 -13.85 29.95 -18.23
CA ASP A 5 -14.02 28.50 -18.40
C ASP A 5 -12.63 27.86 -18.25
N TYR A 6 -12.13 27.87 -17.01
CA TYR A 6 -11.12 26.93 -16.58
C TYR A 6 -11.84 25.59 -16.47
N PHE A 7 -11.75 24.74 -17.49
CA PHE A 7 -11.97 23.30 -17.33
C PHE A 7 -10.98 22.83 -16.26
N SER A 8 -11.46 22.79 -15.02
CA SER A 8 -10.68 22.47 -13.84
C SER A 8 -10.38 20.97 -13.82
N GLY A 9 -9.10 20.65 -13.92
CA GLY A 9 -8.56 19.33 -13.55
C GLY A 9 -8.65 18.32 -14.69
N ALA A 10 -7.52 17.68 -14.99
CA ALA A 10 -7.44 16.58 -15.95
C ALA A 10 -8.59 15.58 -15.70
N GLY A 11 -9.23 15.06 -16.76
CA GLY A 11 -10.31 14.05 -16.64
C GLY A 11 -9.78 12.68 -16.20
N ILE A 12 -9.08 12.65 -15.08
CA ILE A 12 -8.55 11.53 -14.34
C ILE A 12 -8.77 11.83 -12.86
N ALA A 13 -9.30 10.85 -12.13
CA ALA A 13 -9.42 10.97 -10.69
C ALA A 13 -8.03 11.14 -10.06
N THR A 14 -7.88 12.15 -9.20
CA THR A 14 -6.57 12.59 -8.71
C THR A 14 -6.53 12.65 -7.19
N TYR A 15 -5.53 12.00 -6.61
CA TYR A 15 -5.18 12.16 -5.20
C TYR A 15 -4.26 13.38 -5.05
N HIS A 16 -4.73 14.39 -4.32
CA HIS A 16 -3.96 15.55 -3.92
C HIS A 16 -3.46 15.36 -2.49
N ILE A 17 -2.14 15.38 -2.31
CA ILE A 17 -1.44 15.07 -1.06
C ILE A 17 -0.74 16.34 -0.60
N TYR A 18 -1.15 16.89 0.54
CA TYR A 18 -0.65 18.17 1.01
C TYR A 18 0.45 17.99 2.05
N HIS A 19 1.39 18.94 2.08
CA HIS A 19 2.55 18.91 2.97
C HIS A 19 2.18 18.84 4.46
N ASP A 20 0.96 19.21 4.85
CA ASP A 20 0.48 19.21 6.24
C ASP A 20 -0.10 17.85 6.67
N GLY A 21 -0.23 16.90 5.75
CA GLY A 21 -0.83 15.58 5.99
C GLY A 21 -2.23 15.43 5.41
N LYS A 22 -2.89 16.50 4.95
CA LYS A 22 -4.22 16.39 4.31
C LYS A 22 -4.12 15.60 3.00
N ILE A 23 -5.14 14.79 2.72
CA ILE A 23 -5.28 14.08 1.45
C ILE A 23 -6.70 14.25 0.93
N GLU A 24 -6.82 14.66 -0.33
CA GLU A 24 -8.10 14.80 -1.03
C GLU A 24 -8.11 13.90 -2.26
N LYS A 25 -9.27 13.33 -2.59
CA LYS A 25 -9.51 12.60 -3.83
C LYS A 25 -10.47 13.43 -4.68
N HIS A 26 -9.97 14.00 -5.77
CA HIS A 26 -10.74 14.81 -6.70
C HIS A 26 -11.24 13.91 -7.83
N ILE A 27 -12.56 13.85 -8.00
CA ILE A 27 -13.24 13.03 -9.01
C ILE A 27 -13.82 13.99 -10.04
N PRO A 28 -13.35 13.97 -11.30
CA PRO A 28 -13.91 14.84 -12.34
C PRO A 28 -15.28 14.35 -12.79
N GLN A 29 -16.13 15.27 -13.25
CA GLN A 29 -17.44 15.00 -13.83
C GLN A 29 -17.39 13.96 -14.96
N GLU A 30 -16.35 13.99 -15.79
CA GLU A 30 -16.10 13.02 -16.84
C GLU A 30 -14.65 12.52 -16.79
N ILE A 31 -14.49 11.19 -16.75
CA ILE A 31 -13.18 10.54 -16.92
C ILE A 31 -12.90 10.41 -18.42
N LEU A 32 -11.79 11.02 -18.86
CA LEU A 32 -11.34 10.95 -20.24
C LEU A 32 -10.94 9.52 -20.62
N LYS A 33 -11.16 9.22 -21.89
CA LYS A 33 -10.81 7.94 -22.48
C LYS A 33 -9.34 7.59 -22.26
N GLY A 34 -9.08 6.42 -21.70
CA GLY A 34 -7.75 5.93 -21.33
C GLY A 34 -7.37 6.16 -19.86
N TYR A 35 -8.19 6.85 -19.07
CA TYR A 35 -7.99 7.08 -17.63
C TYR A 35 -9.02 6.38 -16.72
N GLU A 36 -9.90 5.55 -17.28
CA GLU A 36 -11.00 4.88 -16.57
C GLU A 36 -10.54 4.03 -15.39
N GLN A 37 -9.34 3.45 -15.47
CA GLN A 37 -8.74 2.59 -14.45
C GLN A 37 -7.40 3.13 -13.95
N LYS A 38 -7.29 4.46 -13.86
CA LYS A 38 -6.06 5.13 -13.44
C LYS A 38 -6.33 6.17 -12.38
N TYR A 39 -5.42 6.26 -11.43
CA TYR A 39 -5.35 7.36 -10.47
C TYR A 39 -4.08 8.17 -10.70
N LYS A 40 -4.20 9.50 -10.69
CA LYS A 40 -3.07 10.42 -10.65
C LYS A 40 -2.76 10.79 -9.20
N TYR A 41 -1.47 10.95 -8.89
CA TYR A 41 -1.01 11.39 -7.57
C TYR A 41 -0.22 12.69 -7.70
N VAL A 42 -0.68 13.73 -7.02
CA VAL A 42 -0.07 15.07 -7.00
C VAL A 42 0.27 15.43 -5.57
N TYR A 43 1.51 15.85 -5.33
CA TYR A 43 1.95 16.38 -4.04
C TYR A 43 1.96 17.91 -4.08
N HIS A 44 1.45 18.55 -3.04
CA HIS A 44 1.50 20.00 -2.82
C HIS A 44 2.50 20.29 -1.72
N ASP A 45 3.56 21.04 -2.05
CA ASP A 45 4.59 21.43 -1.08
C ASP A 45 4.11 22.50 -0.08
N LYS A 46 5.00 22.93 0.83
CA LYS A 46 4.71 23.94 1.85
C LYS A 46 4.30 25.31 1.30
N ASP A 47 4.68 25.60 0.05
CA ASP A 47 4.37 26.84 -0.65
C ASP A 47 3.21 26.62 -1.63
N ASN A 48 2.54 25.47 -1.53
CA ASN A 48 1.43 25.01 -2.36
C ASN A 48 1.78 24.87 -3.86
N ASN A 49 3.06 24.61 -4.17
CA ASN A 49 3.45 24.24 -5.53
C ASN A 49 3.06 22.79 -5.81
N GLU A 50 2.56 22.55 -7.02
CA GLU A 50 2.17 21.21 -7.45
C GLU A 50 3.34 20.39 -8.02
N HIS A 51 3.39 19.13 -7.63
CA HIS A 51 4.33 18.14 -8.07
C HIS A 51 3.58 16.89 -8.54
N GLU A 52 3.48 16.69 -9.85
CA GLU A 52 2.93 15.46 -10.42
C GLU A 52 3.88 14.30 -10.19
N ILE A 53 3.48 13.31 -9.40
CA ILE A 53 4.37 12.25 -8.93
C ILE A 53 4.28 11.01 -9.81
N CYS A 54 3.06 10.49 -10.02
CA CYS A 54 2.84 9.33 -10.86
C CYS A 54 1.37 9.19 -11.27
N ILE A 55 1.14 8.29 -12.23
CA ILE A 55 -0.17 7.73 -12.54
C ILE A 55 -0.08 6.22 -12.31
N ALA A 56 -1.03 5.66 -11.57
CA ALA A 56 -1.08 4.23 -11.26
C ALA A 56 -2.33 3.58 -11.84
N ASP A 57 -2.16 2.41 -12.45
CA ASP A 57 -3.26 1.54 -12.83
C ASP A 57 -3.92 0.94 -11.59
N TRP A 58 -5.25 0.82 -11.61
CA TRP A 58 -5.99 0.09 -10.61
C TRP A 58 -6.91 -0.97 -11.22
N HIS A 59 -7.26 -1.96 -10.40
CA HIS A 59 -8.28 -2.95 -10.70
C HIS A 59 -9.14 -3.21 -9.46
N THR A 60 -10.30 -3.84 -9.65
CA THR A 60 -11.16 -4.26 -8.54
C THR A 60 -10.92 -5.70 -8.12
N THR A 61 -11.09 -5.96 -6.83
CA THR A 61 -11.16 -7.29 -6.25
C THR A 61 -12.10 -7.26 -5.05
N LYS A 62 -12.67 -8.41 -4.68
CA LYS A 62 -13.39 -8.52 -3.41
C LYS A 62 -12.50 -8.21 -2.21
N LYS A 63 -13.00 -7.40 -1.29
CA LYS A 63 -12.40 -7.13 0.01
C LYS A 63 -12.28 -8.41 0.81
N LYS A 64 -11.24 -8.53 1.61
CA LYS A 64 -10.92 -9.77 2.33
C LYS A 64 -10.81 -9.53 3.83
N ARG A 65 -11.21 -10.52 4.61
CA ARG A 65 -10.89 -10.61 6.04
C ARG A 65 -9.40 -10.89 6.22
N ASN A 66 -8.86 -10.57 7.40
CA ASN A 66 -7.53 -11.00 7.79
C ASN A 66 -7.40 -12.52 7.63
N GLY A 67 -6.29 -12.96 7.03
CA GLY A 67 -6.08 -14.35 6.68
C GLY A 67 -5.87 -15.23 7.90
N VAL A 68 -6.55 -16.38 7.95
CA VAL A 68 -6.44 -17.38 9.03
C VAL A 68 -5.69 -18.61 8.56
N THR A 69 -4.92 -19.25 9.44
CA THR A 69 -4.25 -20.51 9.10
C THR A 69 -5.27 -21.63 9.00
N VAL A 70 -5.20 -22.42 7.93
CA VAL A 70 -6.12 -23.54 7.65
C VAL A 70 -5.35 -24.80 7.24
N SER A 71 -6.04 -25.93 7.15
CA SER A 71 -5.54 -27.12 6.47
C SER A 71 -5.48 -26.91 4.95
N ALA A 72 -4.81 -27.82 4.25
CA ALA A 72 -4.73 -27.75 2.79
C ALA A 72 -6.13 -27.79 2.14
N PRO A 73 -6.41 -26.91 1.15
CA PRO A 73 -7.63 -26.96 0.37
C PRO A 73 -7.88 -28.33 -0.27
N ASN A 74 -9.13 -28.78 -0.27
CA ASN A 74 -9.53 -29.95 -1.05
C ASN A 74 -9.47 -29.62 -2.53
N ARG A 75 -8.55 -30.24 -3.27
CA ARG A 75 -8.38 -30.01 -4.72
C ARG A 75 -9.59 -30.37 -5.57
N SER A 76 -10.50 -31.17 -5.05
CA SER A 76 -11.74 -31.57 -5.74
C SER A 76 -12.91 -30.63 -5.43
N ASP A 77 -12.70 -29.55 -4.66
CA ASP A 77 -13.73 -28.56 -4.38
C ASP A 77 -14.12 -27.83 -5.68
N THR A 78 -15.37 -27.97 -6.09
CA THR A 78 -15.92 -27.39 -7.31
C THR A 78 -15.99 -25.87 -7.28
N ASN A 79 -15.83 -25.25 -6.10
CA ASN A 79 -15.75 -23.79 -5.98
C ASN A 79 -14.35 -23.25 -6.32
N ILE A 80 -13.34 -24.11 -6.46
CA ILE A 80 -12.00 -23.68 -6.89
C ILE A 80 -12.05 -23.37 -8.38
N ILE A 81 -11.79 -22.11 -8.74
CA ILE A 81 -11.72 -21.66 -10.13
C ILE A 81 -10.29 -21.60 -10.65
N GLU A 82 -9.31 -21.53 -9.75
CA GLU A 82 -7.90 -21.49 -10.09
C GLU A 82 -7.06 -22.13 -9.00
N TYR A 83 -6.17 -23.05 -9.36
CA TYR A 83 -5.18 -23.63 -8.47
C TYR A 83 -3.78 -23.49 -9.09
N LYS A 84 -2.98 -22.57 -8.57
CA LYS A 84 -1.58 -22.36 -8.98
C LYS A 84 -0.63 -23.09 -8.06
N GLU A 85 0.05 -24.10 -8.60
CA GLU A 85 1.02 -24.93 -7.88
C GLU A 85 2.42 -24.31 -7.77
N ASN A 86 2.74 -23.36 -8.65
CA ASN A 86 4.06 -22.76 -8.79
C ASN A 86 3.94 -21.23 -8.80
N VAL A 87 3.62 -20.67 -7.64
CA VAL A 87 3.69 -19.23 -7.39
C VAL A 87 5.12 -18.90 -6.94
N ASN A 88 5.69 -17.83 -7.49
CA ASN A 88 6.99 -17.32 -7.07
C ASN A 88 6.82 -15.86 -6.61
N GLU A 89 6.13 -15.70 -5.48
CA GLU A 89 5.75 -14.41 -4.91
C GLU A 89 6.22 -14.29 -3.45
N GLY A 90 7.54 -14.18 -3.27
CA GLY A 90 8.17 -14.17 -1.95
C GLY A 90 8.15 -15.57 -1.34
N ASP A 91 7.62 -15.70 -0.12
CA ASP A 91 7.47 -17.00 0.54
C ASP A 91 6.27 -17.81 0.03
N THR A 92 5.41 -17.21 -0.81
CA THR A 92 4.24 -17.86 -1.40
C THR A 92 4.65 -18.80 -2.52
N GLN A 93 4.26 -20.07 -2.39
CA GLN A 93 4.56 -21.16 -3.31
C GLN A 93 3.32 -21.65 -4.06
N LYS A 94 2.12 -21.53 -3.47
CA LYS A 94 0.86 -21.90 -4.13
C LYS A 94 -0.24 -20.92 -3.82
N ARG A 95 -1.20 -20.78 -4.74
CA ARG A 95 -2.39 -19.96 -4.59
C ARG A 95 -3.60 -20.71 -5.09
N VAL A 96 -4.70 -20.59 -4.35
CA VAL A 96 -6.01 -21.08 -4.76
C VAL A 96 -6.97 -19.90 -4.78
N LYS A 97 -7.70 -19.74 -5.89
CA LYS A 97 -8.81 -18.79 -5.99
C LYS A 97 -10.13 -19.54 -6.06
N TYR A 98 -11.10 -19.04 -5.32
CA TYR A 98 -12.43 -19.60 -5.26
C TYR A 98 -13.44 -18.68 -5.96
N ALA A 99 -14.53 -19.25 -6.48
CA ALA A 99 -15.58 -18.52 -7.18
C ALA A 99 -16.22 -17.40 -6.33
N ASN A 100 -16.26 -17.58 -5.01
CA ASN A 100 -16.79 -16.57 -4.08
C ASN A 100 -15.82 -15.39 -3.82
N GLY A 101 -14.59 -15.45 -4.34
CA GLY A 101 -13.52 -14.46 -4.14
C GLY A 101 -12.54 -14.79 -3.02
N ASP A 102 -12.73 -15.90 -2.31
CA ASP A 102 -11.75 -16.34 -1.31
C ASP A 102 -10.40 -16.61 -1.99
N ILE A 103 -9.32 -16.38 -1.24
CA ILE A 103 -7.96 -16.68 -1.67
C ILE A 103 -7.26 -17.50 -0.58
N ALA A 104 -6.70 -18.65 -0.95
CA ALA A 104 -5.82 -19.39 -0.07
C ALA A 104 -4.38 -19.35 -0.59
N GLU A 105 -3.45 -18.93 0.25
CA GLU A 105 -2.01 -18.86 -0.06
C GLU A 105 -1.28 -19.94 0.72
N TYR A 106 -0.31 -20.60 0.10
CA TYR A 106 0.56 -21.57 0.75
C TYR A 106 2.01 -21.13 0.65
N GLY A 107 2.76 -21.28 1.73
CA GLY A 107 4.17 -20.91 1.72
C GLY A 107 4.86 -21.08 3.06
N LYS A 108 6.11 -20.62 3.14
CA LYS A 108 6.92 -20.66 4.35
C LYS A 108 6.58 -19.49 5.28
N HIS A 109 6.06 -19.80 6.46
CA HIS A 109 5.90 -18.85 7.54
C HIS A 109 7.14 -18.87 8.45
N PRO A 110 7.68 -17.71 8.87
CA PRO A 110 8.93 -17.62 9.60
C PRO A 110 8.95 -18.41 10.92
N THR A 111 7.83 -18.50 11.62
CA THR A 111 7.72 -19.18 12.93
C THR A 111 6.85 -20.44 12.93
N ARG A 112 6.14 -20.75 11.83
CA ARG A 112 5.14 -21.83 11.77
C ARG A 112 5.46 -22.90 10.73
N GLY A 113 6.59 -22.78 10.02
CA GLY A 113 6.91 -23.67 8.91
C GLY A 113 5.98 -23.44 7.73
N LEU A 114 5.65 -24.49 6.99
CA LEU A 114 4.77 -24.40 5.82
C LEU A 114 3.30 -24.35 6.25
N ILE A 115 2.58 -23.31 5.83
CA ILE A 115 1.18 -23.12 6.18
C ILE A 115 0.32 -22.79 4.96
N TRP A 116 -0.96 -23.14 5.05
CA TRP A 116 -2.01 -22.52 4.25
C TRP A 116 -2.64 -21.36 5.04
N ARG A 117 -2.87 -20.24 4.37
CA ARG A 117 -3.57 -19.08 4.92
C ARG A 117 -4.75 -18.73 4.01
N LEU A 118 -5.96 -18.78 4.56
CA LEU A 118 -7.20 -18.47 3.87
C LEU A 118 -7.66 -17.05 4.18
N TYR A 119 -7.91 -16.29 3.13
CA TYR A 119 -8.54 -14.98 3.12
C TYR A 119 -9.97 -15.12 2.64
N ARG A 120 -10.92 -14.95 3.56
CA ARG A 120 -12.34 -14.97 3.21
C ARG A 120 -12.78 -13.63 2.63
N ALA A 121 -13.46 -13.66 1.50
CA ALA A 121 -13.99 -12.48 0.85
C ALA A 121 -15.27 -11.97 1.52
N PHE A 122 -15.47 -10.66 1.43
CA PHE A 122 -16.76 -10.01 1.54
C PHE A 122 -17.37 -9.87 0.14
N ASP A 123 -18.63 -9.46 0.07
CA ASP A 123 -19.26 -9.11 -1.22
C ASP A 123 -18.90 -7.71 -1.70
N GLU A 124 -18.35 -6.87 -0.82
CA GLU A 124 -17.80 -5.55 -1.14
C GLU A 124 -16.57 -5.68 -2.06
N GLU A 125 -16.56 -4.91 -3.15
CA GLU A 125 -15.38 -4.73 -3.99
C GLU A 125 -14.55 -3.55 -3.50
N ILE A 126 -13.24 -3.67 -3.64
CA ILE A 126 -12.27 -2.61 -3.35
C ILE A 126 -11.36 -2.42 -4.56
N GLU A 127 -10.88 -1.19 -4.70
CA GLU A 127 -9.87 -0.84 -5.69
C GLU A 127 -8.47 -1.09 -5.12
N ILE A 128 -7.60 -1.60 -5.97
CA ILE A 128 -6.20 -1.86 -5.65
C ILE A 128 -5.36 -1.27 -6.77
N VAL A 129 -4.38 -0.44 -6.42
CA VAL A 129 -3.44 0.15 -7.37
C VAL A 129 -2.17 -0.68 -7.49
N ARG A 130 -1.63 -0.76 -8.70
CA ARG A 130 -0.26 -1.19 -8.96
C ARG A 130 0.68 -0.03 -8.64
N MET A 131 1.44 -0.16 -7.56
CA MET A 131 2.48 0.82 -7.21
C MET A 131 3.50 0.93 -8.35
N PRO A 132 4.05 2.10 -8.71
CA PRO A 132 5.21 2.18 -9.61
C PRO A 132 6.38 1.29 -9.14
N ASP A 133 7.18 0.72 -10.06
CA ASP A 133 8.33 -0.11 -9.62
C ASP A 133 9.42 0.71 -8.91
N GLU A 134 9.47 2.00 -9.19
CA GLU A 134 10.19 3.01 -8.43
C GLU A 134 9.49 4.37 -8.59
N ILE A 135 9.75 5.27 -7.66
CA ILE A 135 9.55 6.70 -7.85
C ILE A 135 10.92 7.35 -7.63
N ASN A 136 11.33 8.23 -8.56
CA ASN A 136 12.60 8.96 -8.48
C ASN A 136 12.37 10.43 -8.81
N TYR A 137 11.55 11.12 -8.00
CA TYR A 137 11.19 12.50 -8.22
C TYR A 137 12.05 13.46 -7.39
N VAL A 138 12.66 14.44 -8.05
CA VAL A 138 13.43 15.52 -7.42
C VAL A 138 13.14 16.83 -8.15
N LYS A 139 12.59 17.83 -7.46
CA LYS A 139 12.37 19.17 -8.00
C LYS A 139 12.43 20.20 -6.88
N GLY A 140 13.35 21.16 -6.98
CA GLY A 140 13.57 22.15 -5.92
C GLY A 140 13.96 21.46 -4.60
N SER A 141 13.24 21.76 -3.52
CA SER A 141 13.43 21.12 -2.21
C SER A 141 12.66 19.81 -2.04
N VAL A 142 11.82 19.41 -2.99
CA VAL A 142 11.00 18.20 -2.89
C VAL A 142 11.75 17.01 -3.45
N THR A 143 11.91 15.97 -2.62
CA THR A 143 12.46 14.67 -2.99
C THR A 143 11.49 13.58 -2.57
N ILE A 144 10.95 12.82 -3.53
CA ILE A 144 10.03 11.70 -3.30
C ILE A 144 10.64 10.50 -4.00
N LYS A 145 11.17 9.55 -3.23
CA LYS A 145 11.93 8.44 -3.79
C LYS A 145 11.64 7.11 -3.10
N TYR A 146 11.33 6.08 -3.87
CA TYR A 146 11.40 4.71 -3.38
C TYR A 146 11.77 3.73 -4.48
N ARG A 147 12.28 2.58 -4.06
CA ARG A 147 12.43 1.39 -4.89
C ARG A 147 11.98 0.17 -4.11
N PHE A 148 11.61 -0.89 -4.81
CA PHE A 148 11.34 -2.15 -4.14
C PHE A 148 12.60 -2.99 -3.88
N SER A 149 12.55 -3.83 -2.84
CA SER A 149 13.49 -4.96 -2.68
C SER A 149 12.76 -6.30 -2.77
N ASN A 150 13.20 -7.14 -3.70
CA ASN A 150 12.85 -8.55 -3.88
C ASN A 150 11.47 -8.99 -3.32
N THR A 151 10.41 -8.39 -3.85
CA THR A 151 9.03 -8.67 -3.42
C THR A 151 8.12 -8.68 -4.62
N LYS A 152 7.01 -9.42 -4.53
CA LYS A 152 5.93 -9.39 -5.51
C LYS A 152 4.66 -8.74 -4.96
N ARG A 153 4.71 -8.24 -3.71
CA ARG A 153 3.64 -7.45 -3.08
C ARG A 153 3.61 -6.02 -3.64
N ARG A 154 3.37 -5.93 -4.94
CA ARG A 154 3.49 -4.71 -5.78
C ARG A 154 2.22 -3.87 -5.81
N TYR A 155 1.22 -4.25 -5.04
CA TYR A 155 -0.11 -3.64 -5.04
C TYR A 155 -0.43 -3.09 -3.66
N THR A 156 -1.25 -2.05 -3.59
CA THR A 156 -1.71 -1.42 -2.35
C THR A 156 -3.06 -0.75 -2.58
N GLY A 157 -3.76 -0.33 -1.52
CA GLY A 157 -4.94 0.52 -1.69
C GLY A 157 -4.56 1.89 -2.26
N PRO A 158 -5.43 2.54 -3.05
CA PRO A 158 -5.14 3.83 -3.67
C PRO A 158 -4.84 4.94 -2.65
N SER A 159 -5.58 4.98 -1.54
CA SER A 159 -5.36 5.94 -0.45
C SER A 159 -4.08 5.67 0.35
N PRO A 160 -3.75 4.42 0.73
CA PRO A 160 -2.43 4.08 1.28
C PRO A 160 -1.24 4.48 0.39
N LEU A 161 -1.36 4.41 -0.95
CA LEU A 161 -0.30 4.91 -1.84
C LEU A 161 -0.14 6.44 -1.72
N ALA A 162 -1.25 7.18 -1.61
CA ALA A 162 -1.22 8.63 -1.41
C ALA A 162 -0.51 8.98 -0.09
N GLY A 163 -0.86 8.31 1.01
CA GLY A 163 -0.19 8.48 2.30
C GLY A 163 1.30 8.15 2.24
N PHE A 164 1.66 7.06 1.54
CA PHE A 164 3.07 6.69 1.37
C PHE A 164 3.86 7.74 0.57
N ILE A 165 3.29 8.29 -0.51
CA ILE A 165 3.91 9.37 -1.28
C ILE A 165 4.14 10.62 -0.40
N GLY A 166 3.14 11.00 0.41
CA GLY A 166 3.28 12.11 1.36
C GLY A 166 4.40 11.87 2.37
N ALA A 167 4.48 10.66 2.94
CA ALA A 167 5.54 10.29 3.86
C ALA A 167 6.93 10.34 3.21
N LEU A 168 7.05 9.93 1.94
CA LEU A 168 8.29 10.03 1.17
C LEU A 168 8.73 11.49 0.95
N ALA A 169 7.79 12.40 0.71
CA ALA A 169 8.07 13.83 0.57
C ALA A 169 8.59 14.42 1.89
N GLU A 170 7.96 14.06 3.01
CA GLU A 170 8.33 14.51 4.36
C GLU A 170 9.75 14.10 4.76
N ILE A 171 10.12 12.84 4.47
CA ILE A 171 11.47 12.35 4.80
C ILE A 171 12.53 12.94 3.89
N GLY A 172 12.23 13.20 2.61
CA GLY A 172 13.16 13.83 1.66
C GLY A 172 14.35 12.95 1.25
N PHE A 173 14.25 11.63 1.40
CA PHE A 173 15.27 10.67 0.97
C PHE A 173 14.65 9.36 0.50
N GLU A 174 15.43 8.54 -0.21
CA GLU A 174 14.92 7.30 -0.81
C GLU A 174 14.67 6.19 0.21
N LEU A 175 13.50 5.55 0.16
CA LEU A 175 13.21 4.31 0.89
C LEU A 175 13.32 3.06 0.01
N THR A 176 13.61 1.95 0.67
CA THR A 176 13.41 0.62 0.08
C THR A 176 12.16 0.02 0.70
N THR A 177 11.18 -0.37 -0.13
CA THR A 177 9.94 -1.02 0.33
C THR A 177 9.97 -2.53 0.04
N THR A 178 9.42 -3.33 0.95
CA THR A 178 9.15 -4.77 0.73
C THR A 178 7.69 -5.02 0.34
N GLY A 179 6.96 -3.94 0.06
CA GLY A 179 5.64 -3.91 -0.55
C GLY A 179 4.48 -3.95 0.43
N SER A 180 3.30 -4.22 -0.14
CA SER A 180 2.03 -4.19 0.56
C SER A 180 1.28 -5.51 0.37
N CYS A 181 0.47 -5.64 -0.69
CA CYS A 181 -0.31 -6.83 -1.00
C CYS A 181 -0.07 -7.36 -2.43
N PHE A 182 -0.58 -8.55 -2.72
CA PHE A 182 -0.61 -9.14 -4.05
C PHE A 182 -1.79 -8.59 -4.87
N TYR A 183 -1.86 -8.97 -6.15
CA TYR A 183 -2.94 -8.55 -7.07
C TYR A 183 -4.34 -8.77 -6.50
N GLU A 184 -4.57 -9.91 -5.86
CA GLU A 184 -5.87 -10.26 -5.25
C GLU A 184 -6.06 -9.65 -3.86
N ALA A 185 -5.29 -8.63 -3.49
CA ALA A 185 -5.28 -8.01 -2.16
C ALA A 185 -5.01 -8.96 -0.97
N SER A 186 -4.61 -10.20 -1.24
CA SER A 186 -4.05 -11.12 -0.25
C SER A 186 -2.61 -10.72 0.09
N CYS A 187 -2.09 -11.26 1.18
CA CYS A 187 -0.69 -11.10 1.54
C CYS A 187 -0.16 -12.41 2.13
N PHE A 188 1.14 -12.63 2.10
CA PHE A 188 1.76 -13.79 2.74
C PHE A 188 3.23 -13.45 2.99
N PRO A 189 3.86 -13.91 4.09
CA PRO A 189 3.34 -14.79 5.17
C PRO A 189 2.46 -14.09 6.22
N SER A 190 2.55 -12.76 6.29
CA SER A 190 1.71 -11.92 7.16
C SER A 190 0.26 -11.90 6.71
N ALA A 191 -0.65 -11.57 7.63
CA ALA A 191 -2.06 -11.29 7.36
C ALA A 191 -2.40 -9.79 7.39
N GLU A 192 -1.43 -8.94 7.71
CA GLU A 192 -1.69 -7.55 8.14
C GLU A 192 -1.79 -6.56 6.98
N HIS A 193 -1.32 -6.96 5.81
CA HIS A 193 -1.37 -6.14 4.59
C HIS A 193 -2.60 -6.39 3.73
N VAL A 194 -3.53 -7.23 4.18
CA VAL A 194 -4.71 -7.58 3.40
C VAL A 194 -5.45 -6.30 2.98
N ASN A 195 -6.02 -6.30 1.78
CA ASN A 195 -6.69 -5.13 1.19
C ASN A 195 -5.75 -3.94 0.90
N GLY A 196 -4.43 -4.15 0.95
CA GLY A 196 -3.46 -3.12 0.62
C GLY A 196 -3.42 -1.97 1.64
N LYS A 197 -3.78 -2.24 2.90
CA LYS A 197 -3.89 -1.22 3.96
C LYS A 197 -2.58 -0.87 4.68
N SER A 198 -1.47 -1.49 4.27
CA SER A 198 -0.17 -1.35 4.93
C SER A 198 0.97 -1.39 3.93
N VAL A 199 2.04 -0.63 4.17
CA VAL A 199 3.28 -0.63 3.38
C VAL A 199 4.47 -0.92 4.29
N ASP A 200 5.26 -1.94 3.96
CA ASP A 200 6.50 -2.23 4.67
C ASP A 200 7.69 -1.50 4.06
N THR A 201 8.61 -1.03 4.91
CA THR A 201 9.86 -0.40 4.50
C THR A 201 11.06 -0.99 5.24
N SER A 202 12.22 -1.04 4.57
CA SER A 202 13.47 -1.46 5.22
C SER A 202 13.99 -0.34 6.12
N TYR A 203 14.48 -0.73 7.30
CA TYR A 203 15.20 0.21 8.17
C TYR A 203 16.44 0.77 7.51
N LYS A 204 16.76 2.02 7.83
CA LYS A 204 18.06 2.64 7.56
C LYS A 204 19.10 2.23 8.58
N LEU A 205 18.67 1.75 9.75
CA LEU A 205 19.51 1.46 10.91
C LEU A 205 20.25 2.71 11.42
N ASP A 206 19.61 3.86 11.21
CA ASP A 206 20.00 5.17 11.73
C ASP A 206 18.81 5.72 12.52
N VAL A 207 19.01 5.99 13.81
CA VAL A 207 17.90 6.33 14.72
C VAL A 207 17.17 7.59 14.27
N ASN A 208 17.89 8.58 13.74
CA ASN A 208 17.28 9.84 13.32
C ASN A 208 16.46 9.65 12.05
N GLN A 209 16.99 8.91 11.06
CA GLN A 209 16.27 8.61 9.83
C GLN A 209 15.06 7.72 10.08
N ASP A 210 15.21 6.64 10.84
CA ASP A 210 14.11 5.70 11.10
C ASP A 210 13.01 6.35 11.96
N GLN A 211 13.37 7.23 12.91
CA GLN A 211 12.37 8.04 13.62
C GLN A 211 11.65 9.02 12.68
N LYS A 212 12.37 9.63 11.72
CA LYS A 212 11.75 10.51 10.71
C LYS A 212 10.74 9.74 9.86
N ILE A 213 11.06 8.51 9.47
CA ILE A 213 10.14 7.64 8.72
C ILE A 213 8.89 7.33 9.56
N ILE A 214 9.05 6.92 10.82
CA ILE A 214 7.91 6.62 11.72
C ILE A 214 6.98 7.83 11.84
N ASN A 215 7.55 9.02 12.07
CA ASN A 215 6.76 10.24 12.23
C ASN A 215 6.06 10.64 10.93
N ALA A 216 6.73 10.48 9.78
CA ALA A 216 6.15 10.74 8.47
C ALA A 216 4.99 9.79 8.18
N MET A 217 5.14 8.49 8.43
CA MET A 217 4.04 7.53 8.24
C MET A 217 2.85 7.85 9.15
N ALA A 218 3.08 8.25 10.40
CA ALA A 218 2.02 8.70 11.30
C ALA A 218 1.33 9.98 10.82
N LYS A 219 2.10 10.97 10.33
CA LYS A 219 1.57 12.23 9.78
C LYS A 219 0.66 11.99 8.57
N PHE A 220 0.95 10.95 7.79
CA PHE A 220 0.17 10.55 6.63
C PHE A 220 -0.67 9.29 6.92
N HIS A 221 -1.30 9.27 8.10
CA HIS A 221 -2.46 8.44 8.44
C HIS A 221 -2.23 6.93 8.54
N PHE A 222 -0.99 6.47 8.74
CA PHE A 222 -0.72 5.08 9.14
C PHE A 222 -0.81 4.93 10.66
N ASN A 223 -1.93 4.35 11.13
CA ASN A 223 -2.23 4.19 12.57
C ASN A 223 -1.45 3.09 13.26
N GLU A 224 -0.87 2.16 12.51
CA GLU A 224 0.04 1.16 13.04
C GLU A 224 1.45 1.42 12.53
N ARG A 225 2.42 1.51 13.45
CA ARG A 225 3.85 1.42 13.11
C ARG A 225 4.46 0.33 13.97
N PHE A 226 4.68 -0.86 13.41
CA PHE A 226 5.31 -1.96 14.14
C PHE A 226 6.80 -2.02 13.86
N ILE A 227 7.57 -2.09 14.95
CA ILE A 227 9.02 -2.18 14.92
C ILE A 227 9.53 -3.44 15.62
N GLY A 228 10.78 -3.78 15.35
CA GLY A 228 11.44 -4.93 15.98
C GLY A 228 11.63 -4.80 17.49
N ILE A 229 12.17 -5.85 18.09
CA ILE A 229 12.35 -6.01 19.56
C ILE A 229 13.82 -6.10 19.99
N LYS A 230 14.77 -5.81 19.08
CA LYS A 230 16.20 -5.68 19.42
C LYS A 230 16.50 -4.33 20.10
N PRO A 231 17.62 -4.22 20.88
CA PRO A 231 17.99 -2.99 21.60
C PRO A 231 17.97 -1.69 20.77
N TYR A 232 18.28 -1.78 19.47
CA TYR A 232 18.20 -0.66 18.55
C TYR A 232 16.80 -0.03 18.50
N PHE A 233 15.74 -0.85 18.42
CA PHE A 233 14.37 -0.39 18.18
C PHE A 233 13.72 0.26 19.40
N TYR A 234 14.21 0.00 20.62
CA TYR A 234 13.74 0.68 21.83
C TYR A 234 14.16 2.16 21.91
N LYS A 235 14.99 2.63 20.97
CA LYS A 235 15.35 4.05 20.82
C LYS A 235 14.32 4.83 19.98
N LEU A 236 13.41 4.13 19.31
CA LEU A 236 12.39 4.71 18.46
C LEU A 236 11.10 4.88 19.26
N SER A 237 10.37 5.94 18.95
CA SER A 237 9.12 6.35 19.61
C SER A 237 8.00 6.46 18.58
N ASN A 238 6.75 6.61 19.04
CA ASN A 238 5.56 6.65 18.19
C ASN A 238 5.36 5.37 17.33
N ALA A 239 5.85 4.24 17.83
CA ALA A 239 5.75 2.92 17.22
C ALA A 239 5.65 1.85 18.31
N ILE A 240 5.21 0.65 17.94
CA ILE A 240 5.03 -0.48 18.86
C ILE A 240 6.07 -1.55 18.54
N ASN A 241 6.91 -1.90 19.52
CA ASN A 241 7.80 -3.05 19.41
C ASN A 241 6.96 -4.35 19.45
N LYS A 242 6.80 -4.99 18.29
CA LYS A 242 5.81 -6.07 18.14
C LYS A 242 6.40 -7.45 18.36
N ASP A 243 7.30 -7.86 17.48
CA ASP A 243 7.94 -9.18 17.54
C ASP A 243 9.25 -9.22 16.73
N ALA A 244 9.87 -10.40 16.68
CA ALA A 244 11.12 -10.61 15.98
C ALA A 244 11.01 -10.54 14.45
N LEU A 245 9.82 -10.66 13.85
CA LEU A 245 9.61 -10.57 12.40
C LEU A 245 9.88 -9.14 11.91
N HIS A 246 9.51 -8.17 12.74
CA HIS A 246 9.71 -6.74 12.50
C HIS A 246 11.16 -6.31 12.79
N ASN A 247 12.10 -7.21 13.07
CA ASN A 247 13.51 -6.83 13.23
C ASN A 247 14.21 -6.47 11.90
N THR A 248 13.56 -6.70 10.77
CA THR A 248 14.14 -6.53 9.42
C THR A 248 13.46 -5.44 8.60
N HIS A 249 12.29 -4.98 9.03
CA HIS A 249 11.48 -3.97 8.35
C HIS A 249 10.58 -3.24 9.34
N LEU A 250 10.26 -1.99 9.02
CA LEU A 250 9.18 -1.22 9.64
C LEU A 250 7.88 -1.58 8.93
N HIS A 251 6.90 -2.06 9.69
CA HIS A 251 5.53 -2.17 9.20
C HIS A 251 4.80 -0.85 9.44
N SER A 252 4.20 -0.28 8.41
CA SER A 252 3.29 0.86 8.55
C SER A 252 1.94 0.47 7.99
N GLY A 253 0.94 0.41 8.85
CA GLY A 253 -0.32 -0.24 8.53
C GLY A 253 -1.53 0.43 9.13
N ASP A 254 -2.66 -0.25 8.94
CA ASP A 254 -3.97 0.21 9.38
C ASP A 254 -4.24 1.66 8.97
N PHE A 255 -4.02 1.93 7.68
CA PHE A 255 -4.25 3.23 7.11
C PHE A 255 -5.67 3.71 7.43
N ASP A 256 -5.79 4.95 7.93
CA ASP A 256 -7.08 5.59 8.18
C ASP A 256 -7.73 5.98 6.85
N PHE A 257 -8.72 5.23 6.39
CA PHE A 257 -9.42 5.56 5.15
C PHE A 257 -10.37 6.74 5.31
N ASP A 258 -10.78 7.08 6.53
CA ASP A 258 -11.70 8.18 6.82
C ASP A 258 -11.00 9.55 6.75
N CYS A 259 -9.66 9.58 6.68
CA CYS A 259 -8.90 10.81 6.49
C CYS A 259 -9.05 11.43 5.08
N ILE A 260 -9.58 10.66 4.11
CA ILE A 260 -9.68 11.08 2.72
C ILE A 260 -10.93 11.92 2.52
N THR A 261 -10.75 13.16 2.09
CA THR A 261 -11.88 14.00 1.66
C THR A 261 -12.11 13.80 0.17
N GLU A 262 -13.27 13.25 -0.20
CA GLU A 262 -13.67 13.15 -1.61
C GLU A 262 -14.30 14.47 -2.08
N ILE A 263 -13.89 14.92 -3.26
CA ILE A 263 -14.37 16.16 -3.89
C ILE A 263 -14.82 15.81 -5.30
N GLU A 264 -16.12 15.93 -5.55
CA GLU A 264 -16.71 15.80 -6.88
C GLU A 264 -16.67 17.16 -7.56
N ASN A 265 -16.01 17.24 -8.72
CA ASN A 265 -15.85 18.45 -9.53
C ASN A 265 -16.69 18.38 -10.81
#